data_AF-A0A8T5U5L4-F1
#
_entry.id   AF-A0A8T5U5L4-F1
#
_cell.length_a   1.000
_cell.length_b   1.000
_cell.length_c   1.000
_cell.angle_alpha   90.00
_cell.angle_beta   90.00
_cell.angle_gamma   90.00
#
_symmetry.space_group_name_H-M   'P 1'
#
loop_
_entity.id
_entity.type
_entity.pdbx_description
1 polymer ?
#
loop_
_entity_poly.entity_id
_entity_poly.type
_entity_poly.pdbx_seq_one_letter_code
_entity_poly.pdbx_strand_id
1 'polypeptide(L)'
;GIGKGNAIAKGLAKLDPEIKYIILTDADYTYPAKYVPKMIEVLENNPEVGMVCGNRFSGNAESKAVIKSFYLGNKLLSVSHSLFNRVSLVDPLTGLRVIRTKAIKGWIIKSQGFDIEVELNHQIKQKGYKIVEVPIGYRKRLGEKKLKIRDGIIILRRILSEILR
;
A
#
# COMPACT_ATOMS: atom_id res chain seq x y z
N GLY A 1 4.28 -18.40 2.60
CA GLY A 1 5.57 -17.68 2.51
C GLY A 1 5.82 -17.02 3.85
N ILE A 2 7.08 -16.74 4.20
CA ILE A 2 7.40 -15.94 5.39
C ILE A 2 7.42 -14.47 4.93
N GLY A 3 6.51 -13.64 5.42
CA GLY A 3 6.43 -12.20 5.11
C GLY A 3 5.46 -11.80 3.98
N LYS A 4 4.94 -10.56 4.06
CA LYS A 4 3.94 -9.99 3.14
C LYS A 4 4.47 -9.88 1.70
N GLY A 5 5.69 -9.37 1.53
CA GLY A 5 6.33 -9.24 0.22
C GLY A 5 6.45 -10.57 -0.54
N ASN A 6 6.86 -11.65 0.15
CA ASN A 6 6.96 -12.99 -0.47
C ASN A 6 5.59 -13.53 -0.93
N ALA A 7 4.54 -13.30 -0.13
CA ALA A 7 3.19 -13.70 -0.52
C ALA A 7 2.71 -12.96 -1.78
N ILE A 8 2.94 -11.65 -1.85
CA ILE A 8 2.60 -10.83 -3.03
C ILE A 8 3.40 -11.29 -4.25
N ALA A 9 4.71 -11.48 -4.12
CA ALA A 9 5.56 -11.94 -5.21
C ALA A 9 5.11 -13.29 -5.79
N LYS A 10 4.75 -14.24 -4.93
CA LYS A 10 4.19 -15.54 -5.38
C LYS A 10 2.86 -15.40 -6.10
N GLY A 11 2.01 -14.47 -5.67
CA GLY A 11 0.76 -14.17 -6.36
C GLY A 11 0.99 -13.58 -7.75
N LEU A 12 1.87 -12.58 -7.84
CA LEU A 12 2.21 -11.93 -9.11
C LEU A 12 2.89 -12.87 -10.10
N ALA A 13 3.71 -13.82 -9.63
CA ALA A 13 4.35 -14.81 -10.49
C ALA A 13 3.36 -15.77 -11.18
N LYS A 14 2.13 -15.89 -10.66
CA LYS A 14 1.05 -16.72 -11.23
C LYS A 14 -0.02 -15.89 -11.96
N LEU A 15 0.22 -14.59 -12.13
CA LEU A 15 -0.76 -13.69 -12.72
C LEU A 15 -0.92 -14.00 -14.21
N ASP A 16 -2.17 -14.17 -14.63
CA ASP A 16 -2.50 -14.23 -16.05
C ASP A 16 -2.22 -12.87 -16.72
N PRO A 17 -1.45 -12.84 -17.84
CA PRO A 17 -1.16 -11.62 -18.57
C PRO A 17 -2.39 -10.81 -19.03
N GLU A 18 -3.55 -11.44 -19.18
CA GLU A 18 -4.80 -10.78 -19.61
C GLU A 18 -5.49 -9.97 -18.49
N ILE A 19 -5.10 -10.19 -17.24
CA ILE A 19 -5.66 -9.46 -16.10
C ILE A 19 -5.30 -7.97 -16.20
N LYS A 20 -6.31 -7.11 -16.28
CA LYS A 20 -6.15 -5.65 -16.37
C LYS A 20 -5.77 -4.98 -15.04
N TYR A 21 -6.34 -5.49 -13.95
CA TYR A 21 -6.26 -4.88 -12.62
C TYR A 21 -5.91 -5.89 -11.54
N ILE A 22 -5.06 -5.47 -10.62
CA ILE A 22 -4.66 -6.24 -9.44
C ILE A 22 -5.14 -5.49 -8.21
N ILE A 23 -5.75 -6.22 -7.29
CA ILE A 23 -6.22 -5.68 -6.02
C ILE A 23 -5.36 -6.27 -4.91
N LEU A 24 -4.74 -5.41 -4.11
CA LEU A 24 -4.12 -5.78 -2.86
C LEU A 24 -5.03 -5.34 -1.72
N THR A 25 -5.30 -6.23 -0.76
CA THR A 25 -6.10 -5.96 0.43
C THR A 25 -5.63 -6.80 1.60
N ASP A 26 -5.80 -6.30 2.83
CA ASP A 26 -5.56 -7.08 4.04
C ASP A 26 -6.76 -8.00 4.33
N ALA A 27 -6.49 -9.24 4.74
CA ALA A 27 -7.50 -10.27 5.02
C ALA A 27 -8.03 -10.23 6.47
N ASP A 28 -8.18 -9.04 7.03
CA ASP A 28 -8.50 -8.81 8.46
C ASP A 28 -9.81 -8.01 8.66
N TYR A 29 -10.62 -7.92 7.60
CA TYR A 29 -11.89 -7.19 7.52
C TYR A 29 -11.78 -5.66 7.61
N THR A 30 -10.57 -5.11 7.74
CA THR A 30 -10.41 -3.66 7.96
C THR A 30 -10.67 -2.80 6.72
N TYR A 31 -10.49 -3.38 5.51
CA TYR A 31 -10.66 -2.68 4.23
C TYR A 31 -11.93 -3.14 3.50
N PRO A 32 -12.94 -2.26 3.32
CA PRO A 32 -14.16 -2.62 2.62
C PRO A 32 -13.93 -2.78 1.11
N ALA A 33 -14.13 -3.98 0.58
CA ALA A 33 -14.01 -4.25 -0.85
C ALA A 33 -15.01 -3.45 -1.72
N LYS A 34 -16.08 -2.90 -1.13
CA LYS A 34 -17.07 -2.05 -1.82
C LYS A 34 -16.46 -0.81 -2.53
N TYR A 35 -15.26 -0.39 -2.14
CA TYR A 35 -14.57 0.74 -2.76
C TYR A 35 -13.84 0.35 -4.05
N VAL A 36 -13.58 -0.94 -4.30
CA VAL A 36 -12.82 -1.43 -5.45
C VAL A 36 -13.44 -1.00 -6.78
N PRO A 37 -14.78 -1.10 -7.02
CA PRO A 37 -15.37 -0.65 -8.28
C PRO A 37 -15.08 0.83 -8.59
N LYS A 38 -15.23 1.72 -7.60
CA LYS A 38 -14.89 3.14 -7.73
C LYS A 38 -13.40 3.37 -8.01
N MET A 39 -12.53 2.58 -7.38
CA MET A 39 -11.08 2.68 -7.62
C MET A 39 -10.71 2.22 -9.04
N ILE A 40 -11.39 1.20 -9.58
CA ILE A 40 -11.24 0.77 -10.97
C ILE A 40 -11.75 1.85 -11.93
N GLU A 41 -12.91 2.46 -11.64
CA GLU A 41 -13.46 3.56 -12.42
C GLU A 41 -12.48 4.75 -12.51
N VAL A 42 -11.84 5.11 -11.39
CA VAL A 42 -10.78 6.12 -11.38
C VAL A 42 -9.63 5.73 -12.30
N LEU A 43 -9.21 4.46 -12.32
CA LEU A 43 -8.20 4.01 -13.27
C LEU A 43 -8.71 4.16 -14.70
N GLU A 44 -9.86 3.59 -15.05
CA GLU A 44 -10.42 3.64 -16.41
C GLU A 44 -10.51 5.07 -16.96
N ASN A 45 -10.99 6.00 -16.15
CA ASN A 45 -11.15 7.41 -16.54
C ASN A 45 -9.84 8.20 -16.57
N ASN A 46 -8.73 7.67 -16.03
CA ASN A 46 -7.44 8.36 -15.94
C ASN A 46 -6.30 7.44 -16.41
N PRO A 47 -6.01 7.39 -17.72
CA PRO A 47 -5.00 6.48 -18.29
C PRO A 47 -3.58 6.67 -17.74
N GLU A 48 -3.25 7.86 -17.24
CA GLU A 48 -1.95 8.19 -16.65
C GLU A 48 -1.82 7.76 -15.19
N VAL A 49 -2.91 7.31 -14.56
CA VAL A 49 -2.90 6.76 -13.20
C VAL A 49 -2.62 5.26 -13.27
N GLY A 50 -1.58 4.81 -12.57
CA GLY A 50 -1.15 3.41 -12.52
C GLY A 50 -1.63 2.67 -11.27
N MET A 51 -1.95 3.41 -10.21
CA MET A 51 -2.40 2.85 -8.95
C MET A 51 -3.34 3.82 -8.21
N VAL A 52 -4.39 3.27 -7.63
CA VAL A 52 -5.30 3.96 -6.70
C VAL A 52 -5.12 3.36 -5.31
N CYS A 53 -4.90 4.20 -4.32
CA CYS A 53 -4.73 3.85 -2.91
C CYS A 53 -5.98 4.23 -2.13
N GLY A 54 -6.44 3.37 -1.23
CA GLY A 54 -7.49 3.72 -0.28
C GLY A 54 -6.93 4.59 0.85
N ASN A 55 -7.39 5.83 1.00
CA ASN A 55 -6.96 6.72 2.07
C ASN A 55 -7.89 6.59 3.28
N ARG A 56 -7.35 6.07 4.40
CA ARG A 56 -8.08 5.87 5.67
C ARG A 56 -8.23 7.15 6.48
N PHE A 57 -7.35 8.13 6.29
CA PHE A 57 -7.32 9.37 7.07
C PHE A 57 -8.36 10.38 6.60
N SER A 58 -8.70 10.36 5.32
CA SER A 58 -9.70 11.25 4.71
C SER A 58 -11.11 10.65 4.67
N GLY A 59 -11.31 9.44 5.22
CA GLY A 59 -12.60 8.76 5.27
C GLY A 59 -13.15 8.55 6.70
N ASN A 60 -14.33 7.91 6.80
CA ASN A 60 -14.96 7.62 8.09
C ASN A 60 -14.34 6.35 8.72
N ALA A 61 -13.69 6.50 9.86
CA ALA A 61 -13.10 5.40 10.59
C ALA A 61 -13.93 5.01 11.82
N GLU A 62 -14.17 3.72 11.99
CA GLU A 62 -14.89 3.19 13.16
C GLU A 62 -14.07 3.36 14.47
N SER A 63 -12.75 3.50 14.38
CA SER A 63 -11.88 3.77 15.54
C SER A 63 -10.86 4.88 15.26
N LYS A 64 -11.14 6.08 15.78
CA LYS A 64 -10.25 7.25 15.68
C LYS A 64 -8.91 7.03 16.40
N ALA A 65 -8.88 6.24 17.48
CA ALA A 65 -7.65 5.95 18.23
C ALA A 65 -6.67 5.07 17.43
N VAL A 66 -7.20 4.08 16.70
CA VAL A 66 -6.39 3.21 15.83
C VAL A 66 -5.80 4.01 14.68
N ILE A 67 -6.59 4.89 14.05
CA ILE A 67 -6.12 5.80 13.01
C ILE A 67 -5.00 6.71 13.53
N LYS A 68 -5.16 7.30 14.73
CA LYS A 68 -4.12 8.12 15.35
C LYS A 68 -2.81 7.35 15.59
N SER A 69 -2.88 6.06 15.93
CA SER A 69 -1.67 5.23 16.12
C SER A 69 -0.89 4.98 14.82
N PHE A 70 -1.59 4.88 13.69
CA PHE A 70 -0.97 4.79 12.37
C PHE A 70 -0.44 6.14 11.88
N TYR A 71 -1.04 7.24 12.32
CA TYR A 71 -0.72 8.59 11.88
C TYR A 71 0.75 8.95 12.11
N LEU A 72 1.35 8.59 13.26
CA LEU A 72 2.73 8.97 13.56
C LEU A 72 3.75 8.23 12.69
N GLY A 73 3.56 6.91 12.49
CA GLY A 73 4.40 6.11 11.59
C GLY A 73 4.20 6.47 10.12
N ASN A 74 2.95 6.70 9.70
CA ASN A 74 2.65 7.14 8.34
C ASN A 74 3.14 8.55 8.06
N LYS A 75 3.15 9.47 9.03
CA LYS A 75 3.67 10.84 8.83
C LYS A 75 5.17 10.83 8.58
N LEU A 76 5.93 10.05 9.34
CA LEU A 76 7.38 9.88 9.10
C LEU A 76 7.66 9.27 7.72
N LEU A 77 6.91 8.24 7.32
CA LEU A 77 7.09 7.59 6.03
C LEU A 77 6.55 8.40 4.84
N SER A 78 5.47 9.17 5.04
CA SER A 78 4.93 10.12 4.05
C SER A 78 5.94 11.23 3.78
N VAL A 79 6.62 11.74 4.81
CA VAL A 79 7.73 12.69 4.65
C VAL A 79 8.88 12.05 3.86
N SER A 80 9.31 10.83 4.21
CA SER A 80 10.33 10.11 3.43
C SER A 80 9.91 9.89 1.97
N HIS A 81 8.67 9.46 1.72
CA HIS A 81 8.15 9.27 0.36
C HIS A 81 8.06 10.58 -0.45
N SER A 82 7.66 11.66 0.20
CA SER A 82 7.58 12.98 -0.42
C SER A 82 8.97 13.47 -0.81
N LEU A 83 9.97 13.29 0.06
CA LEU A 83 11.36 13.69 -0.17
C LEU A 83 12.06 12.84 -1.25
N PHE A 84 11.94 11.51 -1.20
CA PHE A 84 12.72 10.63 -2.08
C PHE A 84 12.03 10.31 -3.40
N ASN A 85 10.70 10.29 -3.44
CA ASN A 85 9.94 9.77 -4.60
C ASN A 85 8.98 10.79 -5.22
N ARG A 86 8.90 12.02 -4.69
CA ARG A 86 7.89 13.04 -5.08
C ARG A 86 6.47 12.46 -5.07
N VAL A 87 6.22 11.53 -4.15
CA VAL A 87 4.94 10.87 -3.92
C VAL A 87 4.30 11.56 -2.73
N SER A 88 3.35 12.47 -2.99
CA SER A 88 2.52 13.05 -1.94
C SER A 88 1.32 12.13 -1.71
N LEU A 89 1.46 11.18 -0.77
CA LEU A 89 0.37 10.34 -0.31
C LEU A 89 0.08 10.65 1.15
N VAL A 90 -1.19 10.80 1.49
CA VAL A 90 -1.65 11.00 2.86
C VAL A 90 -1.62 9.67 3.62
N ASP A 91 -1.86 8.55 2.94
CA ASP A 91 -1.83 7.19 3.52
C ASP A 91 -0.92 6.23 2.70
N PRO A 92 0.41 6.42 2.74
CA PRO A 92 1.35 5.67 1.91
C PRO A 92 1.44 4.18 2.25
N LEU A 93 0.96 3.75 3.42
CA LEU A 93 0.93 2.35 3.88
C LEU A 93 -0.48 1.77 3.97
N THR A 94 -1.39 2.24 3.11
CA THR A 94 -2.69 1.60 2.99
C THR A 94 -2.57 0.17 2.48
N GLY A 95 -3.39 -0.71 3.06
CA GLY A 95 -3.52 -2.10 2.67
C GLY A 95 -4.42 -2.32 1.46
N LEU A 96 -5.32 -1.37 1.14
CA LEU A 96 -6.21 -1.45 -0.03
C LEU A 96 -5.67 -0.65 -1.21
N ARG A 97 -5.34 -1.36 -2.30
CA ARG A 97 -4.79 -0.78 -3.53
C ARG A 97 -5.37 -1.46 -4.75
N VAL A 98 -5.62 -0.68 -5.79
CA VAL A 98 -5.95 -1.19 -7.13
C VAL A 98 -4.88 -0.70 -8.09
N ILE A 99 -4.27 -1.63 -8.82
CA ILE A 99 -3.07 -1.41 -9.62
C ILE A 99 -3.35 -1.87 -11.05
N ARG A 100 -2.93 -1.07 -12.04
CA ARG A 100 -2.89 -1.54 -13.43
C ARG A 100 -1.79 -2.57 -13.59
N THR A 101 -2.09 -3.75 -14.12
CA THR A 101 -1.09 -4.81 -14.33
C THR A 101 0.11 -4.32 -15.15
N LYS A 102 -0.15 -3.49 -16.18
CA LYS A 102 0.92 -2.85 -16.99
C LYS A 102 1.89 -1.98 -16.17
N ALA A 103 1.44 -1.40 -15.05
CA ALA A 103 2.26 -0.53 -14.21
C ALA A 103 3.28 -1.31 -13.36
N ILE A 104 3.11 -2.62 -13.23
CA ILE A 104 4.06 -3.49 -12.51
C ILE A 104 4.71 -4.53 -13.43
N LYS A 105 4.55 -4.41 -14.75
CA LYS A 105 5.16 -5.33 -15.72
C LYS A 105 6.68 -5.28 -15.62
N GLY A 106 7.29 -6.44 -15.39
CA GLY A 106 8.73 -6.62 -15.21
C GLY A 106 9.25 -6.17 -13.84
N TRP A 107 8.37 -5.93 -12.87
CA TRP A 107 8.79 -5.60 -11.51
C TRP A 107 9.32 -6.85 -10.78
N ILE A 108 10.54 -6.77 -10.28
CA ILE A 108 11.17 -7.81 -9.47
C ILE A 108 11.14 -7.34 -8.01
N ILE A 109 10.29 -7.98 -7.21
CA ILE A 109 10.12 -7.65 -5.80
C ILE A 109 11.38 -8.02 -5.00
N LYS A 110 11.95 -7.05 -4.29
CA LYS A 110 13.11 -7.24 -3.40
C LYS A 110 12.70 -7.21 -1.91
N SER A 111 11.59 -6.55 -1.58
CA SER A 111 11.09 -6.41 -0.22
C SER A 111 10.61 -7.72 0.40
N GLN A 112 10.92 -7.91 1.69
CA GLN A 112 10.59 -9.13 2.44
C GLN A 112 9.45 -8.94 3.45
N GLY A 113 9.03 -7.71 3.74
CA GLY A 113 8.05 -7.39 4.78
C GLY A 113 7.06 -6.30 4.37
N PHE A 114 6.90 -5.29 5.23
CA PHE A 114 6.01 -4.12 5.06
C PHE A 114 6.67 -2.96 4.31
N ASP A 115 7.89 -3.20 3.80
CA ASP A 115 8.61 -2.34 2.88
C ASP A 115 8.10 -2.49 1.43
N ILE A 116 7.28 -3.52 1.16
CA ILE A 116 6.71 -3.78 -0.16
C ILE A 116 5.82 -2.64 -0.67
N GLU A 117 5.10 -1.96 0.22
CA GLU A 117 4.29 -0.79 -0.13
C GLU A 117 5.16 0.36 -0.64
N VAL A 118 6.35 0.54 -0.04
CA VAL A 118 7.32 1.56 -0.43
C VAL A 118 7.90 1.22 -1.80
N GLU A 119 8.35 -0.02 -1.98
CA GLU A 119 8.89 -0.52 -3.24
C GLU A 119 7.86 -0.40 -4.38
N LEU A 120 6.61 -0.77 -4.12
CA LEU A 120 5.51 -0.66 -5.08
C LEU A 120 5.27 0.79 -5.49
N ASN A 121 5.19 1.72 -4.53
CA ASN A 121 5.00 3.15 -4.84
C ASN A 121 6.12 3.67 -5.76
N HIS A 122 7.36 3.26 -5.51
CA HIS A 122 8.51 3.62 -6.33
C HIS A 122 8.44 3.01 -7.74
N GLN A 123 8.07 1.73 -7.85
CA GLN A 123 7.89 1.04 -9.14
C GLN A 123 6.86 1.75 -10.03
N ILE A 124 5.70 2.14 -9.48
CA ILE A 124 4.66 2.82 -10.24
C ILE A 124 5.18 4.15 -10.82
N LYS A 125 5.95 4.90 -10.02
CA LYS A 125 6.58 6.16 -10.46
C LYS A 125 7.66 5.95 -11.51
N GLN A 126 8.53 4.94 -11.35
CA GLN A 126 9.53 4.61 -12.37
C GLN A 126 8.91 4.28 -13.73
N LYS A 127 7.71 3.69 -13.75
CA LYS A 127 6.95 3.42 -14.98
C LYS A 127 6.21 4.65 -15.54
N GLY A 128 6.41 5.83 -14.97
CA GLY A 128 5.82 7.09 -15.42
C GLY A 128 4.36 7.31 -15.02
N TYR A 129 3.81 6.46 -14.14
CA TYR A 129 2.42 6.56 -13.73
C TYR A 129 2.22 7.46 -12.50
N LYS A 130 1.03 8.05 -12.40
CA LYS A 130 0.55 8.71 -11.18
C LYS A 130 -0.02 7.70 -10.19
N ILE A 131 0.00 8.07 -8.92
CA ILE A 131 -0.69 7.40 -7.83
C ILE A 131 -1.71 8.40 -7.27
N VAL A 132 -2.95 7.97 -7.08
CA VAL A 132 -4.02 8.81 -6.52
C VAL A 132 -4.68 8.12 -5.34
N GLU A 133 -5.34 8.91 -4.51
CA GLU A 133 -6.02 8.42 -3.31
C GLU A 133 -7.54 8.56 -3.42
N VAL A 134 -8.26 7.54 -2.97
CA VAL A 134 -9.71 7.59 -2.78
C VAL A 134 -10.01 7.46 -1.29
N PRO A 135 -10.78 8.38 -0.69
CA PRO A 135 -11.21 8.24 0.69
C PRO A 135 -12.00 6.94 0.91
N ILE A 136 -11.61 6.16 1.91
CA ILE A 136 -12.28 4.91 2.28
C ILE A 136 -12.62 4.89 3.76
N GLY A 137 -13.71 4.21 4.10
CA GLY A 137 -14.00 3.89 5.48
C GLY A 137 -13.07 2.79 6.00
N TYR A 138 -12.61 2.90 7.24
CA TYR A 138 -11.76 1.91 7.90
C TYR A 138 -12.52 1.22 9.03
N ARG A 139 -12.70 -0.10 8.90
CA ARG A 139 -13.48 -0.92 9.83
C ARG A 139 -12.64 -1.36 11.03
N LYS A 140 -13.31 -1.69 12.13
CA LYS A 140 -12.67 -2.42 13.23
C LYS A 140 -12.22 -3.79 12.72
N ARG A 141 -10.96 -4.13 12.99
CA ARG A 141 -10.40 -5.44 12.67
C ARG A 141 -11.21 -6.55 13.34
N LEU A 142 -11.48 -7.61 12.59
CA LEU A 142 -11.96 -8.87 13.16
C LEU A 142 -10.74 -9.77 13.42
N GLY A 143 -10.57 -10.23 14.66
CA GLY A 143 -9.44 -11.05 15.11
C GLY A 143 -8.29 -10.28 15.77
N GLU A 144 -7.31 -11.03 16.30
CA GLU A 144 -6.17 -10.46 17.04
C GLU A 144 -5.07 -9.91 16.13
N LYS A 145 -4.37 -8.87 16.61
CA LYS A 145 -3.24 -8.26 15.91
C LYS A 145 -2.05 -9.22 15.90
N LYS A 146 -1.75 -9.85 14.76
CA LYS A 146 -0.53 -10.66 14.57
C LYS A 146 0.77 -9.86 14.68
N LEU A 147 0.71 -8.54 14.52
CA LEU A 147 1.86 -7.63 14.58
C LEU A 147 2.20 -7.29 16.04
N LYS A 148 3.30 -7.83 16.56
CA LYS A 148 3.77 -7.54 17.92
C LYS A 148 4.59 -6.24 17.92
N ILE A 149 4.65 -5.54 19.05
CA ILE A 149 5.44 -4.30 19.20
C ILE A 149 6.91 -4.52 18.82
N ARG A 150 7.42 -5.74 19.03
CA ARG A 150 8.77 -6.16 18.63
C ARG A 150 9.00 -6.07 17.12
N ASP A 151 7.98 -6.35 16.31
CA ASP A 151 8.07 -6.25 14.85
C ASP A 151 8.20 -4.78 14.40
N GLY A 152 7.54 -3.86 15.12
CA GLY A 152 7.68 -2.42 14.89
C GLY A 152 9.10 -1.90 15.15
N ILE A 153 9.79 -2.43 16.16
CA ILE A 153 11.19 -2.09 16.46
C ILE A 153 12.14 -2.61 15.37
N ILE A 154 11.86 -3.79 14.82
CA ILE A 154 12.64 -4.38 13.72
C ILE A 154 12.48 -3.53 12.45
N ILE A 155 11.25 -3.12 12.12
CA ILE A 155 10.98 -2.24 10.98
C ILE A 155 11.68 -0.89 11.15
N LEU A 156 11.60 -0.28 12.33
CA LEU A 156 12.26 1.00 12.62
C LEU A 156 13.78 0.90 12.49
N ARG A 157 14.39 -0.18 13.01
CA ARG A 157 15.83 -0.43 12.85
C ARG A 157 16.23 -0.59 11.39
N ARG A 158 15.40 -1.23 10.58
CA ARG A 158 15.69 -1.44 9.15
C ARG A 158 15.61 -0.13 8.36
N ILE A 159 14.61 0.71 8.63
CA ILE A 159 14.51 2.06 8.07
C ILE A 159 15.74 2.90 8.46
N LEU A 160 16.15 2.87 9.73
CA LEU A 160 17.34 3.60 10.18
C LEU A 160 18.63 3.10 9.51
N SER A 161 18.77 1.79 9.30
CA SER A 161 19.94 1.22 8.64
C SER A 161 20.04 1.53 7.15
N GLU A 162 18.91 1.76 6.47
CA GLU A 162 18.89 2.16 5.06
C GLU A 162 19.09 3.67 4.87
N ILE A 163 18.82 4.48 5.90
CA ILE A 163 19.09 5.93 5.89
C ILE A 163 20.58 6.24 6.16
N LEU A 164 21.28 5.35 6.87
CA LEU A 164 22.70 5.50 7.22
C LEU A 164 23.67 4.88 6.18
N ARG A 165 23.17 4.52 5.00
CA ARG A 165 23.92 4.00 3.87
C ARG A 165 23.77 4.94 2.68
#